data_AF-A0A959YW67-F1
#
_entry.id   AF-A0A959YW67-F1
#
_cell.length_a   1.000
_cell.length_b   1.000
_cell.length_c   1.000
_cell.angle_alpha   90.00
_cell.angle_beta   90.00
_cell.angle_gamma   90.00
#
_symmetry.space_group_name_H-M   'P 1'
#
loop_
_entity.id
_entity.type
_entity.pdbx_description
1 polymer ?
#
loop_
_entity_poly.entity_id
_entity_poly.type
_entity_poly.pdbx_seq_one_letter_code
_entity_poly.pdbx_strand_id
1 'polypeptide(L)' 'GDVGQVNISEATYALAKDQTGLAFTPRGKVQAKGKGEMDMYFVERP' A
#
# COMPACT_ATOMS: atom_id res chain seq x y z
N GLY A 1 4.06 7.77 -7.29
CA GLY A 1 2.67 7.47 -6.93
C GLY A 1 1.89 7.62 -8.20
N ASP A 2 0.98 6.70 -8.47
CA ASP A 2 0.28 6.67 -9.75
C ASP A 2 -1.08 7.35 -9.58
N VAL A 3 -1.43 8.20 -10.55
CA VAL A 3 -2.63 9.03 -10.48
C VAL A 3 -3.85 8.13 -10.46
N GLY A 4 -4.74 8.35 -9.49
CA GLY A 4 -5.95 7.55 -9.31
C GLY A 4 -5.79 6.32 -8.41
N GLN A 5 -4.58 6.03 -7.91
CA GLN A 5 -4.35 4.93 -6.98
C GLN A 5 -4.09 5.39 -5.55
N VAL A 6 -4.66 4.67 -4.58
CA VAL A 6 -4.36 4.87 -3.16
C VAL A 6 -3.19 3.97 -2.78
N ASN A 7 -2.08 4.57 -2.37
CA ASN A 7 -0.86 3.87 -1.99
C ASN A 7 -0.69 3.89 -0.48
N ILE A 8 -0.48 2.72 0.14
CA ILE A 8 -0.35 2.53 1.57
C ILE A 8 0.95 1.80 1.92
N SER A 9 1.46 1.99 3.13
CA SER A 9 2.63 1.24 3.62
C SER A 9 2.25 -0.16 4.08
N GLU A 10 3.25 -1.03 4.19
CA GLU A 10 3.10 -2.35 4.82
C GLU A 10 2.44 -2.31 6.20
N ALA A 11 2.80 -1.32 7.03
CA ALA A 11 2.20 -1.17 8.36
C ALA A 11 0.67 -0.94 8.29
N THR A 12 0.21 -0.13 7.33
CA THR A 12 -1.22 0.08 7.11
C THR A 12 -1.88 -1.16 6.50
N TYR A 13 -1.21 -1.84 5.57
CA TYR A 13 -1.69 -3.10 5.00
C TYR A 13 -1.89 -4.16 6.09
N ALA A 14 -0.95 -4.33 7.01
CA ALA A 14 -1.04 -5.31 8.09
C ALA A 14 -2.26 -5.12 8.99
N LEU A 15 -2.74 -3.89 9.15
CA LEU A 15 -3.93 -3.54 9.92
C LEU A 15 -5.24 -3.72 9.15
N ALA A 16 -5.19 -3.67 7.81
CA ALA A 16 -6.37 -3.61 6.95
C ALA A 16 -6.59 -4.85 6.07
N LYS A 17 -5.59 -5.74 5.93
CA LYS A 17 -5.60 -6.87 4.99
C LYS A 17 -6.79 -7.83 5.16
N ASP A 18 -7.34 -7.91 6.37
CA ASP A 18 -8.45 -8.80 6.71
C ASP A 18 -9.83 -8.11 6.59
N GLN A 19 -9.86 -6.82 6.19
CA GLN A 19 -11.11 -6.10 5.95
C GLN A 19 -11.77 -6.58 4.66
N THR A 20 -13.03 -6.98 4.76
CA THR A 20 -13.84 -7.36 3.61
C THR A 20 -14.09 -6.15 2.71
N GLY A 21 -14.05 -6.36 1.38
CA GLY A 21 -14.34 -5.31 0.40
C GLY A 21 -13.15 -4.41 0.06
N LEU A 22 -11.93 -4.79 0.45
CA LEU A 22 -10.70 -4.19 -0.01
C LEU A 22 -9.85 -5.22 -0.77
N ALA A 23 -9.26 -4.79 -1.87
CA ALA A 23 -8.25 -5.53 -2.62
C ALA A 23 -6.90 -4.81 -2.49
N PHE A 24 -5.82 -5.60 -2.37
CA PHE A 24 -4.47 -5.09 -2.17
C PHE A 24 -3.51 -5.67 -3.19
N THR A 25 -2.72 -4.82 -3.84
CA THR A 25 -1.72 -5.21 -4.84
C THR A 25 -0.33 -4.77 -4.38
N PRO A 26 0.65 -5.69 -4.23
CA PRO A 26 2.02 -5.33 -3.89
C PRO A 26 2.62 -4.40 -4.94
N ARG A 27 3.17 -3.26 -4.49
CA ARG A 27 3.91 -2.32 -5.33
C ARG A 27 5.43 -2.53 -5.24
N GLY A 28 5.87 -3.31 -4.25
CA GLY A 28 7.28 -3.57 -3.94
C GLY A 28 7.90 -2.48 -3.07
N LYS A 29 9.24 -2.52 -2.96
CA LYS A 29 10.02 -1.55 -2.19
C LYS A 29 10.12 -0.23 -2.91
N VAL A 30 9.87 0.87 -2.18
CA VAL A 30 9.94 2.24 -2.71
C VAL A 30 10.69 3.12 -1.73
N GLN A 31 11.61 3.94 -2.25
CA GLN A 31 12.34 4.92 -1.47
C GLN A 31 11.39 6.03 -0.99
N ALA A 32 11.20 6.12 0.33
CA ALA A 32 10.41 7.18 0.95
C ALA A 32 11.32 8.22 1.61
N LYS A 33 10.99 9.50 1.40
CA LYS A 33 11.76 10.63 1.93
C LYS A 33 11.90 10.52 3.45
N GLY A 34 13.13 10.38 3.93
CA GLY A 34 13.45 10.29 5.36
C GLY A 34 13.12 8.95 6.03
N LYS A 35 12.70 7.92 5.28
CA LYS A 35 12.37 6.59 5.82
C LYS A 35 13.10 5.43 5.16
N GLY A 36 13.88 5.69 4.11
CA GLY A 36 14.55 4.63 3.34
C GLY A 36 13.58 3.84 2.47
N GLU A 37 13.95 2.61 2.14
CA GLU A 37 13.09 1.70 1.38
C GLU A 37 11.96 1.17 2.26
N MET A 38 10.74 1.20 1.73
CA MET A 38 9.57 0.63 2.40
C MET A 38 8.77 -0.21 1.42
N ASP A 39 8.23 -1.32 1.89
CA ASP A 39 7.23 -2.08 1.15
C ASP A 39 5.91 -1.30 1.09
N MET A 40 5.41 -1.13 -0.12
CA MET A 40 4.21 -0.36 -0.42
C MET A 40 3.19 -1.22 -1.16
N TYR A 41 1.91 -0.87 -0.99
CA TYR A 41 0.78 -1.58 -1.59
C TYR A 41 -0.19 -0.56 -2.18
N PHE A 42 -0.82 -0.91 -3.29
CA PHE A 42 -2.04 -0.25 -3.73
C PHE A 42 -3.25 -0.87 -3.07
N VAL A 43 -4.24 -0.05 -2.75
CA VAL A 43 -5.53 -0.49 -2.21
C VAL A 43 -6.68 0.06 -3.04
N GLU A 44 -7.68 -0.77 -3.29
CA GLU A 44 -8.90 -0.41 -3.99
C GLU A 44 -10.11 -1.14 -3.42
N ARG A 45 -11.31 -0.69 -3.81
CA ARG A 45 -12.56 -1.42 -3.59
C ARG A 45 -12.91 -2.11 -4.91
N PRO A 46 -13.06 -3.44 -4.95
CA PRO A 46 -13.52 -4.15 -6.13
C PRO A 46 -14.98 -3.83 -6.47
#